data_AF-A0A1X7R5S8-F1
#
_entry.id   AF-A0A1X7R5S8-F1
#
_cell.length_a   1.000
_cell.length_b   1.000
_cell.length_c   1.000
_cell.angle_alpha   90.00
_cell.angle_beta   90.00
_cell.angle_gamma   90.00
#
_symmetry.space_group_name_H-M   'P 1'
#
loop_
_entity.id
_entity.type
_entity.pdbx_description
1 polymer ?
#
loop_
_entity_poly.entity_id
_entity_poly.type
_entity_poly.pdbx_seq_one_letter_code
_entity_poly.pdbx_strand_id
1 'polypeptide(L)'
;MSTDFKTGDLVLCKVGAFAPWPAVVFPQRFLSPDVYRKRKRNCVAVCFFNDPTYYWEYIHKLKPLPKDAIQEFLSQNNTNHSGKHTVPKDLLGAYKLADKYSSLRAFMRNKFRSESRLNEFNEEIMENGEVESGEDPFWGKTGDDRNVKEEIKPTLEILTNDKDKLISESDSENDSTVKNESDLLDEKPILVNDTNSPSSKHKYRKKLDRNRRMEITMLFRRRMQRNLIQRKTPPAPNDITETHKLLEKIIENLDNDPPFFDEECLKKSKLYKLLKVINCDPKLKEFHPACETILTHWIDIIARIKKNKDQTS
;
A
#
# COMPACT_ATOMS: atom_id res chain seq x y z
N MET A 1 -20.70 -3.08 23.42
CA MET A 1 -20.40 -1.64 23.28
C MET A 1 -19.44 -1.47 22.12
N SER A 2 -19.83 -0.76 21.05
CA SER A 2 -18.91 -0.40 19.97
C SER A 2 -17.86 0.54 20.53
N THR A 3 -16.61 0.07 20.66
CA THR A 3 -15.50 0.96 21.02
C THR A 3 -15.07 1.66 19.74
N ASP A 4 -15.43 2.93 19.62
CA ASP A 4 -14.98 3.76 18.50
C ASP A 4 -13.52 4.13 18.75
N PHE A 5 -12.60 3.34 18.17
CA PHE A 5 -11.16 3.61 18.24
C PHE A 5 -10.80 4.92 17.54
N LYS A 6 -9.91 5.67 18.18
CA LYS A 6 -9.40 6.96 17.70
C LYS A 6 -7.92 6.85 17.39
N THR A 7 -7.41 7.81 16.62
CA THR A 7 -5.98 7.90 16.33
C THR A 7 -5.17 7.98 17.62
N GLY A 8 -4.08 7.21 17.68
CA GLY A 8 -3.20 7.16 18.84
C GLY A 8 -3.61 6.18 19.94
N ASP A 9 -4.79 5.56 19.85
CA ASP A 9 -5.20 4.51 20.78
C ASP A 9 -4.27 3.30 20.67
N LEU A 10 -3.90 2.74 21.83
CA LEU A 10 -3.18 1.49 21.93
C LEU A 10 -4.16 0.32 21.84
N VAL A 11 -3.86 -0.62 20.95
CA VAL A 11 -4.71 -1.77 20.68
C VAL A 11 -3.91 -3.06 20.56
N LEU A 12 -4.55 -4.19 20.86
CA LEU A 12 -4.10 -5.51 20.47
C LEU A 12 -4.80 -5.91 19.17
N CYS A 13 -3.99 -6.32 18.20
CA CYS A 13 -4.46 -6.82 16.92
C CYS A 13 -3.94 -8.24 16.68
N LYS A 14 -4.84 -9.18 16.33
CA LYS A 14 -4.52 -10.57 16.02
C LYS A 14 -4.46 -10.77 14.51
N VAL A 15 -3.31 -11.20 14.00
CA VAL A 15 -3.14 -11.49 12.57
C VAL A 15 -2.91 -12.98 12.36
N GLY A 16 -3.84 -13.65 11.67
CA GLY A 16 -3.71 -15.07 11.31
C GLY A 16 -3.34 -15.97 12.49
N ALA A 17 -2.23 -16.71 12.36
CA ALA A 17 -1.70 -17.61 13.40
C ALA A 17 -0.81 -16.90 14.45
N PHE A 18 -0.37 -15.66 14.23
CA PHE A 18 0.53 -14.93 15.14
C PHE A 18 -0.16 -14.51 16.43
N ALA A 19 0.53 -14.50 17.57
CA ALA A 19 -0.06 -14.01 18.83
C ALA A 19 -0.62 -12.57 18.70
N PRO A 20 -1.61 -12.16 19.51
CA PRO A 20 -2.07 -10.77 19.56
C PRO A 20 -0.88 -9.82 19.76
N TRP A 21 -0.75 -8.83 18.88
CA TRP A 21 0.41 -7.95 18.83
C TRP A 21 0.00 -6.51 19.20
N PRO A 22 0.79 -5.80 20.01
CA PRO A 22 0.51 -4.41 20.37
C PRO A 22 0.71 -3.49 19.16
N ALA A 23 -0.24 -2.59 18.96
CA ALA A 23 -0.25 -1.64 17.86
C ALA A 23 -0.86 -0.30 18.26
N VAL A 24 -0.64 0.72 17.43
CA VAL A 24 -1.25 2.05 17.53
C VAL A 24 -2.21 2.24 16.37
N VAL A 25 -3.41 2.75 16.65
CA VAL A 25 -4.34 3.18 15.60
C VAL A 25 -3.76 4.38 14.87
N PHE A 26 -3.51 4.24 13.58
CA PHE A 26 -2.71 5.17 12.79
C PHE A 26 -3.59 6.08 11.92
N PRO A 27 -3.30 7.40 11.85
CA PRO A 27 -4.08 8.34 11.04
C PRO A 27 -3.92 8.06 9.55
N GLN A 28 -5.06 7.90 8.84
CA GLN A 28 -5.04 7.48 7.45
C GLN A 28 -4.44 8.51 6.49
N ARG A 29 -4.57 9.82 6.78
CA ARG A 29 -3.97 10.90 5.96
C ARG A 29 -2.45 10.76 5.77
N PHE A 30 -1.77 10.13 6.74
CA PHE A 30 -0.31 9.92 6.73
C PHE A 30 0.15 8.61 6.07
N LEU A 31 -0.78 7.74 5.66
CA LEU A 31 -0.43 6.49 5.02
C LEU A 31 0.17 6.74 3.63
N SER A 32 1.17 5.93 3.27
CA SER A 32 1.71 5.96 1.91
C SER A 32 0.60 5.60 0.91
N PRO A 33 0.68 6.09 -0.34
CA PRO A 33 -0.32 5.78 -1.36
C PRO A 33 -0.52 4.28 -1.61
N ASP A 34 0.51 3.47 -1.40
CA ASP A 34 0.45 2.02 -1.61
C ASP A 34 -0.22 1.28 -0.44
N VAL A 35 -0.07 1.78 0.79
CA VAL A 35 -0.80 1.26 1.95
C VAL A 35 -2.25 1.70 1.91
N TYR A 36 -2.50 2.98 1.61
CA TYR A 36 -3.84 3.55 1.52
C TYR A 36 -4.70 2.88 0.46
N ARG A 37 -4.14 2.56 -0.71
CA ARG A 37 -4.88 1.89 -1.80
C ARG A 37 -5.47 0.54 -1.41
N LYS A 38 -4.88 -0.15 -0.44
CA LYS A 38 -5.32 -1.46 0.06
C LYS A 38 -6.42 -1.37 1.14
N ARG A 39 -6.88 -0.16 1.45
CA ARG A 39 -7.93 0.05 2.45
C ARG A 39 -9.20 -0.74 2.13
N LYS A 40 -9.81 -1.27 3.18
CA LYS A 40 -11.14 -1.88 3.17
C LYS A 40 -12.14 -0.97 3.90
N ARG A 41 -13.42 -1.07 3.54
CA ARG A 41 -14.50 -0.35 4.24
C ARG A 41 -14.53 -0.78 5.70
N ASN A 42 -14.78 0.17 6.61
CA ASN A 42 -14.89 -0.06 8.05
C ASN A 42 -13.64 -0.71 8.71
N CYS A 43 -12.48 -0.60 8.05
CA CYS A 43 -11.20 -0.98 8.62
C CYS A 43 -10.40 0.26 9.00
N VAL A 44 -9.75 0.20 10.16
CA VAL A 44 -8.77 1.18 10.58
C VAL A 44 -7.37 0.66 10.26
N ALA A 45 -6.46 1.58 9.99
CA ALA A 45 -5.05 1.23 9.87
C ALA A 45 -4.42 1.17 11.25
N VAL A 46 -3.70 0.10 11.54
CA VAL A 46 -2.90 -0.05 12.75
C VAL A 46 -1.42 -0.18 12.38
N CYS A 47 -0.56 0.36 13.23
CA CYS A 47 0.89 0.25 13.10
C CYS A 47 1.43 -0.54 14.29
N PHE A 48 2.05 -1.68 14.03
CA PHE A 48 2.60 -2.53 15.08
C PHE A 48 3.84 -1.93 15.71
N PHE A 49 4.06 -2.20 17.00
CA PHE A 49 5.34 -1.97 17.63
C PHE A 49 6.36 -3.03 17.21
N ASN A 50 7.61 -2.62 17.02
CA ASN A 50 8.72 -3.50 16.62
C ASN A 50 8.54 -4.19 15.25
N ASP A 51 7.64 -3.68 14.40
CA ASP A 51 7.41 -4.16 13.04
C ASP A 51 7.14 -2.95 12.12
N PRO A 52 7.76 -2.88 10.91
CA PRO A 52 7.53 -1.77 9.98
C PRO A 52 6.17 -1.80 9.27
N THR A 53 5.31 -2.76 9.52
CA THR A 53 4.13 -3.02 8.70
C THR A 53 2.90 -2.25 9.19
N TYR A 54 2.15 -1.73 8.21
CA TYR A 54 0.79 -1.23 8.41
C TYR A 54 -0.19 -2.36 8.12
N TYR A 55 -1.22 -2.50 8.95
CA TYR A 55 -2.24 -3.50 8.77
C TYR A 55 -3.64 -2.89 8.84
N TRP A 56 -4.53 -3.37 7.98
CA TRP A 56 -5.92 -2.94 7.95
C TRP A 56 -6.77 -3.96 8.70
N GLU A 57 -7.42 -3.54 9.77
CA GLU A 57 -8.26 -4.43 10.57
C GLU A 57 -9.62 -3.80 10.89
N TYR A 58 -10.63 -4.65 11.01
CA TYR A 58 -11.96 -4.24 11.44
C TYR A 58 -11.95 -3.84 12.92
N ILE A 59 -12.68 -2.76 13.24
CA ILE A 59 -12.81 -2.20 14.59
C ILE A 59 -13.19 -3.29 15.62
N HIS A 60 -14.17 -4.15 15.29
CA HIS A 60 -14.64 -5.21 16.20
C HIS A 60 -13.62 -6.32 16.50
N LYS A 61 -12.51 -6.41 15.74
CA LYS A 61 -11.43 -7.37 15.97
C LYS A 61 -10.28 -6.80 16.78
N LEU A 62 -10.26 -5.49 16.98
CA LEU A 62 -9.27 -4.81 17.81
C LEU A 62 -9.72 -4.83 19.27
N LYS A 63 -8.77 -5.02 20.17
CA LYS A 63 -9.01 -4.94 21.62
C LYS A 63 -8.24 -3.75 22.18
N PRO A 64 -8.85 -2.92 23.05
CA PRO A 64 -8.09 -1.88 23.75
C PRO A 64 -6.93 -2.50 24.54
N LEU A 65 -5.78 -1.84 24.53
CA LEU A 65 -4.59 -2.26 25.26
C LEU A 65 -4.26 -1.23 26.35
N PRO A 66 -4.82 -1.37 27.57
CA PRO A 66 -4.50 -0.49 28.68
C PRO A 66 -3.07 -0.75 29.17
N LYS A 67 -2.46 0.27 29.80
CA LYS A 67 -1.09 0.17 30.34
C LYS A 67 -0.95 -0.96 31.36
N ASP A 68 -1.97 -1.19 32.18
CA ASP A 68 -1.96 -2.25 33.19
C ASP A 68 -1.80 -3.64 32.56
N ALA A 69 -2.47 -3.89 31.43
CA ALA A 69 -2.34 -5.15 30.69
C ALA A 69 -0.95 -5.31 30.04
N ILE A 70 -0.30 -4.20 29.64
CA ILE A 70 1.08 -4.22 29.15
C ILE A 70 2.04 -4.61 30.28
N GLN A 71 1.89 -4.00 31.46
CA GLN A 71 2.72 -4.27 32.63
C GLN A 71 2.52 -5.68 33.17
N GLU A 72 1.28 -6.17 33.19
CA GLU A 72 0.97 -7.56 33.52
C GLU A 72 1.68 -8.52 32.57
N PHE A 73 1.59 -8.29 31.25
CA PHE A 73 2.29 -9.12 30.26
C PHE A 73 3.82 -9.09 30.45
N LEU A 74 4.40 -7.91 30.68
CA LEU A 74 5.85 -7.78 30.87
C LEU A 74 6.32 -8.43 32.18
N SER A 75 5.56 -8.32 33.27
CA SER A 75 5.91 -8.93 34.56
C SER A 75 5.84 -10.46 34.51
N GLN A 76 4.80 -11.03 33.89
CA GLN A 76 4.64 -12.47 33.71
C GLN A 76 5.74 -13.11 32.85
N ASN A 77 6.32 -12.35 31.90
CA ASN A 77 7.29 -12.86 30.94
C ASN A 77 8.75 -12.44 31.22
N ASN A 78 8.99 -11.59 32.22
CA ASN A 78 10.35 -11.24 32.68
C ASN A 78 10.88 -12.21 33.74
N THR A 79 10.00 -12.96 34.43
CA THR A 79 10.39 -13.98 35.41
C THR A 79 10.79 -15.27 34.68
N ASN A 80 12.10 -15.47 34.52
CA ASN A 80 12.71 -16.64 33.86
C ASN A 80 12.56 -17.94 34.67
N HIS A 81 11.34 -18.39 34.98
CA HIS A 81 11.12 -19.71 35.56
C HIS A 81 10.10 -20.55 34.79
N SER A 82 10.66 -21.52 34.07
CA SER A 82 10.13 -22.86 33.80
C SER A 82 8.78 -22.97 33.07
N GLY A 83 8.86 -23.42 31.83
CA GLY A 83 8.16 -24.65 31.47
C GLY A 83 6.77 -24.53 30.84
N LYS A 84 6.62 -23.73 29.79
CA LYS A 84 5.85 -24.06 28.55
C LYS A 84 5.68 -22.77 27.75
N HIS A 85 6.24 -22.75 26.54
CA HIS A 85 6.26 -21.62 25.60
C HIS A 85 7.10 -20.39 26.00
N THR A 86 8.32 -20.35 25.46
CA THR A 86 9.12 -19.12 25.41
C THR A 86 8.43 -18.12 24.47
N VAL A 87 8.06 -16.95 24.99
CA VAL A 87 7.50 -15.86 24.19
C VAL A 87 8.54 -15.39 23.15
N PRO A 88 8.14 -15.15 21.88
CA PRO A 88 9.07 -14.61 20.88
C PRO A 88 9.69 -13.29 21.34
N LYS A 89 11.01 -13.14 21.16
CA LYS A 89 11.76 -11.93 21.56
C LYS A 89 11.17 -10.66 20.92
N ASP A 90 10.70 -10.76 19.69
CA ASP A 90 10.12 -9.64 18.95
C ASP A 90 8.80 -9.16 19.57
N LEU A 91 7.98 -10.08 20.06
CA LEU A 91 6.74 -9.77 20.76
C LEU A 91 7.04 -9.08 22.10
N LEU A 92 8.00 -9.61 22.86
CA LEU A 92 8.45 -8.96 24.10
C LEU A 92 9.00 -7.56 23.84
N GLY A 93 9.77 -7.39 22.75
CA GLY A 93 10.25 -6.08 22.30
C GLY A 93 9.11 -5.12 21.95
N ALA A 94 8.06 -5.61 21.28
CA ALA A 94 6.88 -4.84 20.94
C ALA A 94 6.15 -4.32 22.17
N TYR A 95 5.94 -5.17 23.19
CA TYR A 95 5.33 -4.75 24.46
C TYR A 95 6.19 -3.74 25.23
N LYS A 96 7.53 -3.88 25.21
CA LYS A 96 8.43 -2.90 25.82
C LYS A 96 8.38 -1.53 25.11
N LEU A 97 8.18 -1.51 23.80
CA LEU A 97 7.99 -0.26 23.05
C LEU A 97 6.60 0.34 23.30
N ALA A 98 5.57 -0.51 23.38
CA ALA A 98 4.21 -0.09 23.70
C ALA A 98 4.13 0.53 25.10
N ASP A 99 4.87 0.00 26.07
CA ASP A 99 4.94 0.57 27.42
C ASP A 99 5.54 1.99 27.44
N LYS A 100 6.57 2.20 26.61
CA LYS A 100 7.23 3.50 26.44
C LYS A 100 6.46 4.47 25.56
N TYR A 101 5.33 4.04 24.98
CA TYR A 101 4.51 4.91 24.16
C TYR A 101 3.88 6.01 24.99
N SER A 102 4.18 7.26 24.62
CA SER A 102 3.71 8.45 25.32
C SER A 102 2.89 9.37 24.43
N SER A 103 3.27 9.54 23.17
CA SER A 103 2.54 10.38 22.22
C SER A 103 2.54 9.85 20.79
N LEU A 104 1.39 9.99 20.13
CA LEU A 104 1.22 9.65 18.72
C LEU A 104 2.21 10.40 17.83
N ARG A 105 2.43 11.69 18.09
CA ARG A 105 3.38 12.53 17.34
C ARG A 105 4.81 11.99 17.39
N ALA A 106 5.31 11.65 18.59
CA ALA A 106 6.67 11.10 18.73
C ALA A 106 6.79 9.74 18.02
N PHE A 107 5.76 8.90 18.15
CA PHE A 107 5.68 7.62 17.46
C PHE A 107 5.72 7.79 15.93
N MET A 108 4.88 8.67 15.38
CA MET A 108 4.84 8.96 13.94
C MET A 108 6.17 9.51 13.44
N ARG A 109 6.77 10.49 14.13
CA ARG A 109 8.08 11.04 13.73
C ARG A 109 9.15 9.95 13.62
N ASN A 110 9.20 9.05 14.59
CA ASN A 110 10.15 7.92 14.57
C ASN A 110 9.85 6.95 13.43
N LYS A 111 8.56 6.66 13.18
CA LYS A 111 8.10 5.80 12.08
C LYS A 111 8.46 6.37 10.70
N PHE A 112 8.18 7.64 10.47
CA PHE A 112 8.53 8.31 9.20
C PHE A 112 10.03 8.46 9.00
N ARG A 113 10.79 8.64 10.09
CA ARG A 113 12.26 8.64 10.03
C ARG A 113 12.80 7.27 9.60
N SER A 114 12.28 6.17 10.15
CA SER A 114 12.73 4.81 9.76
C SER A 114 12.32 4.45 8.33
N GLU A 115 11.23 5.02 7.83
CA GLU A 115 10.77 4.86 6.45
C GLU A 115 11.46 5.78 5.44
N SER A 116 12.35 6.69 5.88
CA SER A 116 12.93 7.75 5.04
C SER A 116 11.87 8.65 4.37
N ARG A 117 10.73 8.86 5.04
CA ARG A 117 9.58 9.67 4.58
C ARG A 117 9.36 10.94 5.42
N LEU A 118 10.35 11.35 6.20
CA LEU A 118 10.21 12.48 7.13
C LEU A 118 9.83 13.80 6.44
N ASN A 119 10.22 13.99 5.18
CA ASN A 119 9.82 15.16 4.39
C ASN A 119 8.30 15.17 4.13
N GLU A 120 7.72 14.04 3.73
CA GLU A 120 6.25 13.90 3.54
C GLU A 120 5.49 14.21 4.84
N PHE A 121 6.02 13.76 5.98
CA PHE A 121 5.41 14.04 7.29
C PHE A 121 5.40 15.53 7.61
N ASN A 122 6.49 16.23 7.33
CA ASN A 122 6.60 17.67 7.58
C ASN A 122 5.72 18.48 6.62
N GLU A 123 5.66 18.11 5.35
CA GLU A 123 4.80 18.74 4.33
C GLU A 123 3.31 18.61 4.72
N GLU A 124 2.87 17.41 5.09
CA GLU A 124 1.49 17.16 5.51
C GLU A 124 1.12 17.95 6.78
N ILE A 125 2.04 18.10 7.74
CA ILE A 125 1.82 18.93 8.93
C ILE A 125 1.71 20.42 8.56
N MET A 126 2.51 20.91 7.61
CA MET A 126 2.45 22.31 7.16
C MET A 126 1.15 22.62 6.41
N GLU A 127 0.66 21.69 5.59
CA GLU A 127 -0.56 21.89 4.79
C GLU A 127 -1.85 21.66 5.60
N ASN A 128 -1.90 20.59 6.40
CA ASN A 128 -3.13 20.09 7.03
C ASN A 128 -3.11 20.15 8.56
N GLY A 129 -2.12 20.81 9.15
CA GLY A 129 -1.98 20.97 10.60
C GLY A 129 -1.42 19.73 11.30
N GLU A 130 -1.10 19.89 12.59
CA GLU A 130 -0.60 18.78 13.42
C GLU A 130 -1.67 17.68 13.62
N VAL A 131 -1.21 16.47 13.95
CA VAL A 131 -2.10 15.37 14.38
C VAL A 131 -2.07 15.28 15.89
N GLU A 132 -3.24 15.34 16.49
CA GLU A 132 -3.43 15.03 17.89
C GLU A 132 -4.00 13.63 18.09
N SER A 133 -3.69 13.03 19.24
CA SER A 133 -4.33 11.77 19.63
C SER A 133 -5.81 12.04 19.89
N GLY A 134 -6.69 11.16 19.42
CA GLY A 134 -8.13 11.32 19.60
C GLY A 134 -8.89 11.83 18.37
N GLU A 135 -8.20 12.14 17.27
CA GLU A 135 -8.84 12.42 15.97
C GLU A 135 -9.47 11.16 15.35
N ASP A 136 -10.39 11.37 14.40
CA ASP A 136 -10.99 10.30 13.61
C ASP A 136 -9.94 9.60 12.71
N PRO A 137 -9.73 8.28 12.85
CA PRO A 137 -8.76 7.55 12.02
C PRO A 137 -9.14 7.49 10.54
N PHE A 138 -10.41 7.70 10.18
CA PHE A 138 -10.88 7.72 8.79
C PHE A 138 -10.66 9.06 8.10
N TRP A 139 -10.29 10.10 8.86
CA TRP A 139 -10.00 11.40 8.30
C TRP A 139 -8.78 11.32 7.37
N GLY A 140 -8.97 11.68 6.10
CA GLY A 140 -8.07 11.26 5.02
C GLY A 140 -8.23 12.03 3.71
N LYS A 141 -7.31 11.75 2.78
CA LYS A 141 -7.17 12.41 1.46
C LYS A 141 -8.54 12.57 0.78
N THR A 142 -8.91 13.81 0.53
CA THR A 142 -10.19 14.19 -0.09
C THR A 142 -10.35 13.54 -1.47
N GLY A 143 -11.55 13.01 -1.77
CA GLY A 143 -11.90 12.47 -3.09
C GLY A 143 -11.99 10.94 -3.23
N ASP A 144 -12.13 10.19 -2.14
CA ASP A 144 -12.42 8.75 -2.18
C ASP A 144 -13.81 8.46 -1.58
N ASP A 145 -14.77 8.00 -2.40
CA ASP A 145 -16.15 7.69 -2.01
C ASP A 145 -16.24 6.63 -0.91
N ARG A 146 -15.14 5.91 -0.65
CA ARG A 146 -15.04 4.94 0.46
C ARG A 146 -14.90 5.62 1.83
N ASN A 147 -14.70 6.95 1.90
CA ASN A 147 -14.55 7.74 3.15
C ASN A 147 -15.85 7.96 3.91
N VAL A 148 -17.00 7.57 3.36
CA VAL A 148 -18.28 7.76 4.06
C VAL A 148 -18.42 6.69 5.15
N LYS A 149 -18.33 7.11 6.41
CA LYS A 149 -18.87 6.38 7.55
C LYS A 149 -20.38 6.37 7.31
N GLU A 150 -20.94 5.25 6.86
CA GLU A 150 -22.40 5.08 6.91
C GLU A 150 -22.78 5.12 8.38
N GLU A 151 -23.38 6.24 8.80
CA GLU A 151 -24.02 6.36 10.10
C GLU A 151 -25.11 5.30 10.18
N ILE A 152 -24.86 4.25 10.95
CA ILE A 152 -25.91 3.36 11.41
C ILE A 152 -26.77 4.20 12.37
N LYS A 153 -27.87 4.75 11.86
CA LYS A 153 -28.92 5.33 12.71
C LYS A 153 -29.49 4.23 13.61
N PRO A 154 -29.55 4.42 14.93
CA PRO A 154 -30.23 3.49 15.80
C PRO A 154 -31.73 3.84 15.92
N THR A 155 -32.52 2.81 16.20
CA THR A 155 -33.84 2.85 16.87
C THR A 155 -35.07 3.00 15.97
N LEU A 156 -35.72 1.87 15.67
CA LEU A 156 -37.17 1.80 15.55
C LEU A 156 -37.66 1.14 16.85
N GLU A 157 -38.15 1.97 17.77
CA GLU A 157 -39.00 1.54 18.86
C GLU A 157 -40.42 1.27 18.31
N ILE A 158 -41.03 0.28 18.96
CA ILE A 158 -42.29 -0.40 18.62
C ILE A 158 -43.49 0.44 19.09
N LEU A 159 -44.66 0.15 18.51
CA LEU A 159 -46.07 0.39 18.93
C LEU A 159 -46.76 1.53 18.13
N THR A 160 -47.92 1.38 17.48
CA THR A 160 -49.04 0.41 17.58
C THR A 160 -49.98 0.51 16.35
N ASN A 161 -50.67 -0.60 16.03
CA ASN A 161 -52.00 -0.77 15.43
C ASN A 161 -52.26 -0.15 14.02
N ASP A 162 -52.93 -0.78 13.04
CA ASP A 162 -53.98 -1.79 13.08
C ASP A 162 -54.17 -2.42 11.67
N LYS A 163 -54.62 -3.69 11.68
CA LYS A 163 -55.53 -4.40 10.75
C LYS A 163 -55.15 -4.90 9.35
N ASP A 164 -55.38 -6.22 9.25
CA ASP A 164 -55.89 -7.05 8.15
C ASP A 164 -54.97 -7.21 6.92
N LYS A 165 -54.65 -8.40 6.40
CA LYS A 165 -55.49 -9.60 6.19
C LYS A 165 -54.62 -10.80 5.74
N LEU A 166 -55.07 -11.99 6.12
CA LEU A 166 -54.65 -13.37 5.78
C LEU A 166 -54.14 -13.63 4.34
N ILE A 167 -53.20 -14.58 4.17
CA ILE A 167 -53.40 -15.91 3.53
C ILE A 167 -52.08 -16.76 3.49
N SER A 168 -52.21 -17.98 4.02
CA SER A 168 -51.53 -19.30 3.86
C SER A 168 -50.11 -19.50 3.27
N GLU A 169 -49.30 -20.22 4.07
CA GLU A 169 -48.56 -21.48 3.83
C GLU A 169 -48.11 -21.89 2.40
N SER A 170 -46.81 -22.19 2.26
CA SER A 170 -46.33 -23.54 1.87
C SER A 170 -44.80 -23.65 1.92
N ASP A 171 -44.36 -24.82 2.37
CA ASP A 171 -42.99 -25.30 2.52
C ASP A 171 -42.17 -25.33 1.21
N SER A 172 -40.84 -25.20 1.33
CA SER A 172 -39.90 -26.26 0.91
C SER A 172 -38.44 -25.84 1.10
N GLU A 173 -37.73 -26.70 1.82
CA GLU A 173 -36.28 -26.83 1.84
C GLU A 173 -35.76 -27.17 0.43
N ASN A 174 -34.63 -26.59 -0.02
CA ASN A 174 -33.45 -27.42 -0.25
C ASN A 174 -32.16 -26.64 -0.53
N ASP A 175 -31.12 -27.33 -0.10
CA ASP A 175 -29.69 -27.09 -0.05
C ASP A 175 -28.98 -27.13 -1.42
N SER A 176 -27.70 -26.77 -1.39
CA SER A 176 -26.60 -27.03 -2.34
C SER A 176 -26.34 -26.00 -3.46
N THR A 177 -25.45 -25.06 -3.16
CA THR A 177 -24.74 -24.22 -4.14
C THR A 177 -23.36 -24.83 -4.45
N VAL A 178 -23.22 -25.45 -5.61
CA VAL A 178 -21.93 -25.72 -6.29
C VAL A 178 -21.98 -25.02 -7.63
N LYS A 179 -21.16 -24.00 -7.87
CA LYS A 179 -20.76 -23.59 -9.23
C LYS A 179 -19.32 -23.09 -9.28
N ASN A 180 -18.57 -23.80 -10.12
CA ASN A 180 -17.24 -23.50 -10.63
C ASN A 180 -17.22 -22.30 -11.58
N GLU A 181 -16.00 -21.84 -11.80
CA GLU A 181 -15.51 -20.96 -12.86
C GLU A 181 -16.13 -21.19 -14.24
N SER A 182 -16.34 -20.10 -14.99
CA SER A 182 -15.62 -19.75 -16.23
C SER A 182 -16.51 -19.03 -17.25
N ASP A 183 -15.94 -17.96 -17.80
CA ASP A 183 -15.95 -17.57 -19.22
C ASP A 183 -16.93 -16.55 -19.82
N LEU A 184 -16.28 -15.65 -20.59
CA LEU A 184 -16.67 -14.92 -21.81
C LEU A 184 -17.66 -13.75 -21.67
N LEU A 185 -17.20 -12.50 -21.86
CA LEU A 185 -17.06 -11.76 -23.13
C LEU A 185 -18.39 -11.63 -23.88
N ASP A 186 -18.97 -10.43 -23.84
CA ASP A 186 -19.80 -9.94 -24.94
C ASP A 186 -19.63 -8.42 -25.13
N GLU A 187 -19.27 -8.06 -26.35
CA GLU A 187 -19.22 -6.71 -26.90
C GLU A 187 -20.51 -6.40 -27.70
N LYS A 188 -20.82 -5.10 -27.78
CA LYS A 188 -21.56 -4.33 -28.83
C LYS A 188 -22.88 -3.70 -28.36
N PRO A 189 -23.38 -2.62 -29.03
CA PRO A 189 -22.70 -1.54 -29.74
C PRO A 189 -23.26 -0.11 -29.48
N ILE A 190 -22.40 0.85 -29.84
CA ILE A 190 -22.51 2.24 -30.32
C ILE A 190 -23.91 2.88 -30.56
N LEU A 191 -24.11 3.99 -29.83
CA LEU A 191 -24.70 5.34 -30.08
C LEU A 191 -25.39 5.72 -31.42
N VAL A 192 -26.52 6.44 -31.34
CA VAL A 192 -26.78 7.87 -31.76
C VAL A 192 -28.24 8.26 -31.39
N ASN A 193 -28.71 9.46 -31.02
CA ASN A 193 -28.24 10.85 -31.17
C ASN A 193 -28.95 11.83 -30.18
N ASP A 194 -28.23 12.90 -29.83
CA ASP A 194 -28.60 14.32 -29.54
C ASP A 194 -29.72 14.69 -28.55
N THR A 195 -29.46 15.49 -27.50
CA THR A 195 -29.07 16.92 -27.60
C THR A 195 -28.56 17.50 -26.27
N ASN A 196 -27.69 18.51 -26.37
CA ASN A 196 -27.31 19.56 -25.40
C ASN A 196 -26.10 19.35 -24.45
N SER A 197 -24.97 19.91 -24.90
CA SER A 197 -23.75 20.29 -24.16
C SER A 197 -24.06 21.22 -22.95
N PRO A 198 -23.30 21.20 -21.83
CA PRO A 198 -21.98 21.85 -21.83
C PRO A 198 -20.86 21.13 -21.03
N SER A 199 -19.65 21.21 -21.58
CA SER A 199 -18.33 21.07 -20.91
C SER A 199 -17.87 19.67 -20.52
N SER A 200 -17.34 18.92 -21.50
CA SER A 200 -16.45 17.80 -21.24
C SER A 200 -15.20 18.31 -20.52
N LYS A 201 -15.15 18.16 -19.20
CA LYS A 201 -13.91 18.28 -18.42
C LYS A 201 -12.97 17.17 -18.91
N HIS A 202 -12.09 17.50 -19.85
CA HIS A 202 -10.88 16.73 -20.09
C HIS A 202 -10.21 16.53 -18.73
N LYS A 203 -10.23 15.29 -18.23
CA LYS A 203 -9.42 14.89 -17.08
C LYS A 203 -7.96 15.07 -17.50
N TYR A 204 -7.41 16.24 -17.25
CA TYR A 204 -5.97 16.47 -17.27
C TYR A 204 -5.37 15.46 -16.28
N ARG A 205 -4.89 14.32 -16.78
CA ARG A 205 -4.06 13.41 -15.99
C ARG A 205 -2.86 14.25 -15.57
N LYS A 206 -2.76 14.60 -14.28
CA LYS A 206 -1.60 15.31 -13.73
C LYS A 206 -0.35 14.58 -14.22
N LYS A 207 0.49 15.30 -14.99
CA LYS A 207 1.77 14.78 -15.47
C LYS A 207 2.53 14.24 -14.25
N LEU A 208 3.01 13.00 -14.35
CA LEU A 208 3.69 12.33 -13.25
C LEU A 208 4.90 13.17 -12.83
N ASP A 209 5.00 13.54 -11.54
CA ASP A 209 6.10 14.36 -11.05
C ASP A 209 7.46 13.66 -11.23
N ARG A 210 8.52 14.44 -11.44
CA ARG A 210 9.88 13.99 -11.76
C ARG A 210 10.44 13.05 -10.69
N ASN A 211 10.20 13.35 -9.42
CA ASN A 211 10.61 12.47 -8.30
C ASN A 211 9.95 11.09 -8.41
N ARG A 212 8.68 11.06 -8.82
CA ARG A 212 7.98 9.79 -9.02
C ARG A 212 8.49 9.02 -10.24
N ARG A 213 8.85 9.72 -11.33
CA ARG A 213 9.52 9.10 -12.50
C ARG A 213 10.86 8.47 -12.12
N MET A 214 11.64 9.16 -11.29
CA MET A 214 12.90 8.67 -10.72
C MET A 214 12.68 7.38 -9.90
N GLU A 215 11.71 7.36 -8.99
CA GLU A 215 11.40 6.19 -8.17
C GLU A 215 11.00 4.98 -9.01
N ILE A 216 10.15 5.19 -10.02
CA ILE A 216 9.73 4.13 -10.95
C ILE A 216 10.92 3.61 -11.73
N THR A 217 11.80 4.50 -12.22
CA THR A 217 13.04 4.12 -12.92
C THR A 217 13.94 3.27 -12.00
N MET A 218 14.07 3.65 -10.73
CA MET A 218 14.80 2.88 -9.71
C MET A 218 14.15 1.53 -9.40
N LEU A 219 12.81 1.45 -9.43
CA LEU A 219 12.08 0.21 -9.25
C LEU A 219 12.31 -0.75 -10.43
N PHE A 220 12.22 -0.25 -11.66
CA PHE A 220 12.50 -1.00 -12.88
C PHE A 220 13.90 -1.61 -12.83
N ARG A 221 14.91 -0.80 -12.48
CA ARG A 221 16.28 -1.28 -12.27
C ARG A 221 16.34 -2.41 -11.24
N ARG A 222 15.79 -2.20 -10.04
CA ARG A 222 15.89 -3.17 -8.93
C ARG A 222 15.22 -4.51 -9.27
N ARG A 223 14.05 -4.47 -9.91
CA ARG A 223 13.32 -5.68 -10.30
C ARG A 223 14.05 -6.45 -11.38
N MET A 224 14.44 -5.81 -12.49
CA MET A 224 15.22 -6.48 -13.54
C MET A 224 16.54 -7.03 -13.01
N GLN A 225 17.24 -6.29 -12.15
CA GLN A 225 18.50 -6.74 -11.55
C GLN A 225 18.30 -7.99 -10.67
N ARG A 226 17.22 -8.06 -9.88
CA ARG A 226 16.88 -9.24 -9.08
C ARG A 226 16.43 -10.41 -9.94
N ASN A 227 15.64 -10.13 -10.97
CA ASN A 227 15.00 -11.14 -11.81
C ASN A 227 15.97 -11.76 -12.82
N LEU A 228 17.06 -11.08 -13.20
CA LEU A 228 17.98 -11.59 -14.22
C LEU A 228 19.42 -11.76 -13.75
N ILE A 229 19.92 -10.89 -12.85
CA ILE A 229 21.37 -10.81 -12.57
C ILE A 229 21.72 -11.34 -11.17
N GLN A 230 21.03 -10.89 -10.13
CA GLN A 230 21.35 -11.22 -8.73
C GLN A 230 20.72 -12.54 -8.28
N ARG A 231 20.94 -13.60 -9.05
CA ARG A 231 20.38 -14.92 -8.77
C ARG A 231 21.44 -16.00 -8.73
N LYS A 232 21.17 -17.04 -7.93
CA LYS A 232 21.96 -18.28 -7.88
C LYS A 232 21.36 -19.39 -8.75
N THR A 233 20.12 -19.22 -9.20
CA THR A 233 19.33 -20.18 -9.97
C THR A 233 18.81 -19.53 -11.26
N PRO A 234 18.50 -20.31 -12.31
CA PRO A 234 17.90 -19.79 -13.54
C PRO A 234 16.60 -19.01 -13.29
N PRO A 235 16.22 -18.07 -14.17
CA PRO A 235 15.01 -17.28 -13.96
C PRO A 235 13.73 -18.12 -13.96
N ALA A 236 12.85 -17.90 -12.98
CA ALA A 236 11.54 -18.52 -12.98
C ALA A 236 10.67 -17.93 -14.10
N PRO A 237 9.69 -18.68 -14.65
CA PRO A 237 8.85 -18.20 -15.75
C PRO A 237 8.17 -16.86 -15.46
N ASN A 238 7.69 -16.67 -14.23
CA ASN A 238 7.06 -15.41 -13.82
C ASN A 238 8.03 -14.22 -13.84
N ASP A 239 9.31 -14.43 -13.52
CA ASP A 239 10.32 -13.37 -13.53
C ASP A 239 10.70 -12.96 -14.95
N ILE A 240 10.68 -13.92 -15.88
CA ILE A 240 10.86 -13.69 -17.32
C ILE A 240 9.70 -12.84 -17.84
N THR A 241 8.45 -13.25 -17.57
CA THR A 241 7.25 -12.51 -17.95
C THR A 241 7.22 -11.11 -17.33
N GLU A 242 7.58 -10.97 -16.05
CA GLU A 242 7.66 -9.65 -15.41
C GLU A 242 8.72 -8.77 -16.08
N THR A 243 9.88 -9.33 -16.43
CA THR A 243 10.96 -8.56 -17.07
C THR A 243 10.55 -8.06 -18.45
N HIS A 244 9.87 -8.88 -19.26
CA HIS A 244 9.28 -8.43 -20.53
C HIS A 244 8.32 -7.26 -20.34
N LYS A 245 7.37 -7.37 -19.40
CA LYS A 245 6.43 -6.28 -19.08
C LYS A 245 7.13 -5.00 -18.63
N LEU A 246 8.28 -5.10 -17.95
CA LEU A 246 9.06 -3.94 -17.55
C LEU A 246 9.76 -3.29 -18.75
N LEU A 247 10.32 -4.10 -19.66
CA LEU A 247 10.97 -3.60 -20.87
C LEU A 247 9.96 -2.96 -21.84
N GLU A 248 8.81 -3.60 -22.05
CA GLU A 248 7.69 -3.04 -22.83
C GLU A 248 7.26 -1.67 -22.28
N LYS A 249 7.06 -1.57 -20.96
CA LYS A 249 6.73 -0.28 -20.33
C LYS A 249 7.80 0.78 -20.51
N ILE A 250 9.08 0.40 -20.55
CA ILE A 250 10.13 1.37 -20.86
C ILE A 250 9.97 1.87 -22.29
N ILE A 251 9.79 0.94 -23.24
CA ILE A 251 9.62 1.23 -24.68
C ILE A 251 8.41 2.14 -24.91
N GLU A 252 7.26 1.82 -24.33
CA GLU A 252 6.02 2.61 -24.40
C GLU A 252 6.19 4.07 -23.92
N ASN A 253 7.19 4.33 -23.08
CA ASN A 253 7.40 5.63 -22.44
C ASN A 253 8.72 6.30 -22.87
N LEU A 254 9.35 5.84 -23.96
CA LEU A 254 10.57 6.45 -24.50
C LEU A 254 10.30 7.87 -25.03
N ASP A 255 9.22 8.03 -25.80
CA ASP A 255 8.90 9.26 -26.53
C ASP A 255 7.96 10.22 -25.75
N ASN A 256 7.82 10.05 -24.44
CA ASN A 256 6.94 10.90 -23.63
C ASN A 256 7.44 12.36 -23.56
N ASP A 257 6.50 13.31 -23.53
CA ASP A 257 6.78 14.73 -23.29
C ASP A 257 6.05 15.29 -22.04
N PRO A 258 6.75 15.59 -20.92
CA PRO A 258 8.21 15.58 -20.77
C PRO A 258 8.80 14.16 -20.72
N PRO A 259 10.10 14.00 -21.05
CA PRO A 259 10.77 12.70 -21.04
C PRO A 259 10.57 11.95 -19.73
N PHE A 260 10.09 10.70 -19.85
CA PHE A 260 9.90 9.89 -18.66
C PHE A 260 11.26 9.54 -18.02
N PHE A 261 12.18 9.10 -18.87
CA PHE A 261 13.55 8.71 -18.51
C PHE A 261 14.53 9.84 -18.82
N ASP A 262 14.45 10.93 -18.07
CA ASP A 262 15.35 12.08 -18.25
C ASP A 262 16.81 11.77 -17.84
N GLU A 263 17.72 12.70 -18.14
CA GLU A 263 19.15 12.55 -17.87
C GLU A 263 19.44 12.26 -16.39
N GLU A 264 18.74 12.93 -15.46
CA GLU A 264 18.95 12.71 -14.03
C GLU A 264 18.44 11.34 -13.59
N CYS A 265 17.28 10.92 -14.11
CA CYS A 265 16.69 9.59 -13.88
C CYS A 265 17.67 8.50 -14.28
N LEU A 266 18.25 8.61 -15.48
CA LEU A 266 19.23 7.63 -15.96
C LEU A 266 20.58 7.74 -15.24
N LYS A 267 21.03 8.94 -14.86
CA LYS A 267 22.28 9.15 -14.11
C LYS A 267 22.21 8.53 -12.71
N LYS A 268 21.15 8.80 -11.95
CA LYS A 268 20.95 8.28 -10.58
C LYS A 268 20.66 6.78 -10.60
N SER A 269 19.71 6.35 -11.42
CA SER A 269 19.34 4.93 -11.49
C SER A 269 20.40 4.06 -12.15
N LYS A 270 21.24 4.61 -13.03
CA LYS A 270 22.18 3.84 -13.85
C LYS A 270 21.49 2.71 -14.64
N LEU A 271 20.19 2.82 -14.92
CA LEU A 271 19.40 1.76 -15.56
C LEU A 271 20.01 1.34 -16.89
N TYR A 272 20.49 2.29 -17.68
CA TYR A 272 21.23 2.03 -18.92
C TYR A 272 22.44 1.09 -18.75
N LYS A 273 23.12 1.10 -17.59
CA LYS A 273 24.23 0.17 -17.33
C LYS A 273 23.73 -1.26 -17.11
N LEU A 274 22.58 -1.41 -16.44
CA LEU A 274 21.97 -2.72 -16.25
C LEU A 274 21.54 -3.31 -17.59
N LEU A 275 20.89 -2.51 -18.45
CA LEU A 275 20.50 -2.95 -19.79
C LEU A 275 21.72 -3.37 -20.64
N LYS A 276 22.85 -2.65 -20.52
CA LYS A 276 24.11 -3.06 -21.17
C LYS A 276 24.62 -4.42 -20.67
N VAL A 277 24.55 -4.67 -19.35
CA VAL A 277 24.94 -5.96 -18.78
C VAL A 277 24.05 -7.07 -19.31
N ILE A 278 22.74 -6.87 -19.33
CA ILE A 278 21.77 -7.82 -19.90
C ILE A 278 22.09 -8.09 -21.38
N ASN A 279 22.37 -7.05 -22.16
CA ASN A 279 22.69 -7.17 -23.59
C ASN A 279 24.03 -7.88 -23.86
N CYS A 280 24.95 -7.89 -22.90
CA CYS A 280 26.24 -8.57 -23.04
C CYS A 280 26.22 -10.01 -22.54
N ASP A 281 25.19 -10.44 -21.81
CA ASP A 281 25.09 -11.80 -21.29
C ASP A 281 24.42 -12.74 -22.32
N PRO A 282 25.14 -13.75 -22.87
CA PRO A 282 24.58 -14.68 -23.85
C PRO A 282 23.39 -15.49 -23.31
N LYS A 283 23.30 -15.71 -21.99
CA LYS A 283 22.20 -16.46 -21.36
C LYS A 283 20.89 -15.69 -21.35
N LEU A 284 20.94 -14.38 -21.58
CA LEU A 284 19.80 -13.45 -21.54
C LEU A 284 19.41 -12.96 -22.94
N LYS A 285 19.79 -13.71 -23.99
CA LYS A 285 19.59 -13.36 -25.40
C LYS A 285 18.14 -12.99 -25.76
N GLU A 286 17.17 -13.59 -25.08
CA GLU A 286 15.75 -13.29 -25.26
C GLU A 286 15.39 -11.81 -25.01
N PHE A 287 16.13 -11.12 -24.13
CA PHE A 287 15.88 -9.71 -23.79
C PHE A 287 16.70 -8.72 -24.62
N HIS A 288 17.63 -9.20 -25.44
CA HIS A 288 18.55 -8.34 -26.21
C HIS A 288 17.82 -7.38 -27.15
N PRO A 289 16.82 -7.79 -27.96
CA PRO A 289 16.16 -6.88 -28.90
C PRO A 289 15.52 -5.65 -28.21
N ALA A 290 14.87 -5.88 -27.06
CA ALA A 290 14.27 -4.80 -26.27
C ALA A 290 15.34 -3.91 -25.64
N CYS A 291 16.43 -4.49 -25.11
CA CYS A 291 17.53 -3.74 -24.53
C CYS A 291 18.24 -2.85 -25.57
N GLU A 292 18.48 -3.37 -26.77
CA GLU A 292 19.11 -2.62 -27.89
C GLU A 292 18.24 -1.46 -28.34
N THR A 293 16.93 -1.67 -28.47
CA THR A 293 15.97 -0.62 -28.81
C THR A 293 16.05 0.53 -27.81
N ILE A 294 15.99 0.23 -26.52
CA ILE A 294 16.04 1.23 -25.44
C ILE A 294 17.40 1.93 -25.41
N LEU A 295 18.51 1.17 -25.51
CA LEU A 295 19.86 1.72 -25.44
C LEU A 295 20.20 2.62 -26.62
N THR A 296 19.68 2.30 -27.80
CA THR A 296 19.81 3.13 -29.01
C THR A 296 19.08 4.44 -28.83
N HIS A 297 17.85 4.41 -28.31
CA HIS A 297 17.07 5.62 -28.02
C HIS A 297 17.76 6.51 -26.97
N TRP A 298 18.44 5.92 -25.98
CA TRP A 298 19.15 6.67 -24.93
C TRP A 298 20.60 7.05 -25.29
N ILE A 299 21.07 6.83 -26.52
CA ILE A 299 22.49 6.99 -26.87
C ILE A 299 23.03 8.39 -26.54
N ASP A 300 22.28 9.43 -26.88
CA ASP A 300 22.66 10.82 -26.65
C ASP A 300 22.61 11.20 -25.17
N ILE A 301 21.58 10.71 -24.46
CA ILE A 301 21.44 10.93 -23.01
C ILE A 301 22.63 10.28 -22.28
N ILE A 302 23.00 9.05 -22.68
CA ILE A 302 24.13 8.32 -22.10
C ILE A 302 25.45 9.05 -22.40
N ALA A 303 25.62 9.61 -23.60
CA ALA A 303 26.79 10.39 -23.96
C ALA A 303 26.93 11.65 -23.07
N ARG A 304 25.84 12.39 -22.85
CA ARG A 304 25.82 13.55 -21.93
C ARG A 304 26.16 13.15 -20.50
N ILE A 305 25.59 12.05 -20.00
CA ILE A 305 25.89 11.53 -18.65
C ILE A 305 27.38 11.21 -18.48
N LYS A 306 28.03 10.67 -19.51
CA LYS A 306 29.47 10.36 -19.47
C LYS A 306 30.31 11.64 -19.44
N LYS A 307 30.04 12.58 -20.36
CA LYS A 307 30.77 13.85 -20.45
C LYS A 307 30.72 14.66 -19.15
N ASN A 308 29.57 14.67 -18.47
CA ASN A 308 29.38 15.36 -17.20
C ASN A 308 30.13 14.71 -16.01
N LYS A 309 30.58 13.46 -16.15
CA LYS A 309 31.35 12.77 -15.11
C LYS A 309 32.83 13.16 -15.15
N ASP A 310 33.37 13.41 -16.34
CA ASP A 310 34.78 13.75 -16.56
C ASP A 310 35.10 15.22 -16.21
N GLN A 311 34.08 16.07 -16.04
CA GLN A 311 34.21 17.46 -15.58
C GLN A 311 34.12 17.62 -14.05
N THR A 312 33.77 16.56 -13.32
CA THR A 312 33.61 16.57 -11.85
C THR A 312 34.59 15.63 -11.13
N SER A 313 35.62 15.15 -11.84
CA SER A 313 36.74 14.38 -11.29
C SER A 313 38.04 15.17 -11.38
#